data_AF-A0A8H6I2Y4-F1
#
_entry.id   AF-A0A8H6I2Y4-F1
#
_cell.length_a   1.000
_cell.length_b   1.000
_cell.length_c   1.000
_cell.angle_alpha   90.00
_cell.angle_beta   90.00
_cell.angle_gamma   90.00
#
_symmetry.space_group_name_H-M   'P 1'
#
loop_
_entity.id
_entity.type
_entity.pdbx_description
1 polymer ?
#
loop_
_entity_poly.entity_id
_entity_poly.type
_entity_poly.pdbx_seq_one_letter_code
_entity_poly.pdbx_strand_id
1 'polypeptide(L)'
;IALFDFVSRVPKHEHFRLYTPSTALIEDLTTRLGKNEDEGWLSHECRRLMPALVGLLRNRSGLLILCEYTPGLGAQLAARASALAAATISMLPLNKPVLKFPIKYSQIVQGARLATQTQASLYAAIGDWHSKAATERRSTMENLTVAKATASRTLGHEPSSEAVWKSIRNANVTQKKIRAFLWKLMHGALPCGVNWNDNPAYADRALCQHCQVRETAEHLLTECPDSCQSTLWSLADGLLRRRGIPTILPMTFGNILICGLQNQKKKLTPGQERLRTLVLAETAWLIWVVRCKWVIDDEADPTLYPSVPEITNRWWKMINSKLDMDLLTSDKKRYDTKAIAAALVKDTWEGLLEDGATLGKSLECHRNVGVLVGRGLAARRPPGRNR
;
A
#
# COMPACT_ATOMS: atom_id res chain seq x y z
N ILE A 1 -23.99 12.76 22.71
CA ILE A 1 -24.81 13.90 22.23
C ILE A 1 -25.85 14.31 23.25
N ALA A 2 -26.81 13.45 23.63
CA ALA A 2 -27.89 13.80 24.57
C ALA A 2 -27.39 14.37 25.91
N LEU A 3 -26.38 13.74 26.53
CA LEU A 3 -25.78 14.25 27.76
C LEU A 3 -25.17 15.66 27.60
N PHE A 4 -24.49 15.91 26.48
CA PHE A 4 -23.90 17.21 26.20
C PHE A 4 -24.97 18.30 26.08
N ASP A 5 -26.05 18.05 25.33
CA ASP A 5 -27.15 18.99 25.19
C ASP A 5 -27.84 19.26 26.53
N PHE A 6 -28.12 18.21 27.33
CA PHE A 6 -28.69 18.35 28.67
C PHE A 6 -27.81 19.23 29.57
N VAL A 7 -26.52 18.90 29.70
CA VAL A 7 -25.57 19.63 30.56
C VAL A 7 -25.41 21.09 30.11
N SER A 8 -25.53 21.37 28.81
CA SER A 8 -25.44 22.73 28.28
C SER A 8 -26.63 23.63 28.65
N ARG A 9 -27.77 23.06 29.04
CA ARG A 9 -29.01 23.79 29.38
C ARG A 9 -29.27 23.91 30.87
N VAL A 10 -28.84 22.92 31.66
CA VAL A 10 -29.09 22.89 33.09
C VAL A 10 -28.24 23.94 33.82
N PRO A 11 -28.80 24.72 34.76
CA PRO A 11 -28.05 25.69 35.57
C PRO A 11 -26.83 25.05 36.27
N LYS A 12 -25.70 25.76 36.32
CA LYS A 12 -24.40 25.20 36.76
C LYS A 12 -24.36 24.67 38.19
N HIS A 13 -25.21 25.19 39.07
CA HIS A 13 -25.25 24.87 40.51
C HIS A 13 -26.21 23.74 40.85
N GLU A 14 -27.06 23.30 39.91
CA GLU A 14 -27.99 22.21 40.16
C GLU A 14 -27.27 20.86 40.22
N HIS A 15 -27.62 20.08 41.25
CA HIS A 15 -27.20 18.69 41.43
C HIS A 15 -28.18 17.77 40.70
N PHE A 16 -27.67 16.78 39.97
CA PHE A 16 -28.53 15.80 39.30
C PHE A 16 -27.88 14.43 39.18
N ARG A 17 -28.74 13.41 39.09
CA ARG A 17 -28.35 12.03 38.81
C ARG A 17 -28.72 11.70 37.37
N LEU A 18 -27.75 11.24 36.59
CA LEU A 18 -27.96 10.81 35.23
C LEU A 18 -27.93 9.28 35.17
N TYR A 19 -29.05 8.70 34.75
CA TYR A 19 -29.14 7.28 34.46
C TYR A 19 -28.87 7.06 32.98
N THR A 20 -27.87 6.24 32.65
CA THR A 20 -27.51 5.91 31.27
C THR A 20 -27.26 4.40 31.10
N PRO A 21 -27.73 3.78 30.00
CA PRO A 21 -27.39 2.40 29.68
C PRO A 21 -25.97 2.25 29.10
N SER A 22 -25.28 3.36 28.80
CA SER A 22 -23.95 3.34 28.22
C SER A 22 -22.88 3.25 29.30
N THR A 23 -22.44 2.02 29.59
CA THR A 23 -21.29 1.74 30.45
C THR A 23 -20.02 2.43 29.94
N ALA A 24 -19.81 2.40 28.62
CA ALA A 24 -18.67 3.06 27.98
C ALA A 24 -18.59 4.56 28.33
N LEU A 25 -19.71 5.28 28.25
CA LEU A 25 -19.77 6.71 28.61
C LEU A 25 -19.44 6.95 30.09
N ILE A 26 -19.91 6.08 30.98
CA ILE A 26 -19.62 6.18 32.41
C ILE A 26 -18.12 5.99 32.63
N GLU A 27 -17.54 4.94 32.06
CA GLU A 27 -16.09 4.68 32.14
C GLU A 27 -15.27 5.84 31.55
N ASP A 28 -15.66 6.40 30.40
CA ASP A 28 -14.96 7.50 29.74
C ASP A 28 -14.93 8.77 30.57
N LEU A 29 -15.98 9.03 31.35
CA LEU A 29 -16.08 10.19 32.25
C LEU A 29 -15.55 9.92 33.66
N THR A 30 -15.19 8.68 33.97
CA THR A 30 -14.72 8.27 35.31
C THR A 30 -13.35 7.61 35.24
N THR A 31 -13.30 6.29 35.03
CA THR A 31 -12.09 5.46 35.12
C THR A 31 -11.08 5.73 34.00
N ARG A 32 -11.56 6.00 32.78
CA ARG A 32 -10.72 6.25 31.60
C ARG A 32 -10.46 7.72 31.32
N LEU A 33 -11.05 8.64 32.09
CA LEU A 33 -10.97 10.08 31.82
C LEU A 33 -9.53 10.58 31.69
N GLY A 34 -8.69 10.28 32.69
CA GLY A 34 -7.29 10.74 32.69
C GLY A 34 -6.50 10.19 31.51
N LYS A 35 -6.67 8.90 31.20
CA LYS A 35 -6.02 8.27 30.04
C LYS A 35 -6.48 8.90 28.72
N ASN A 36 -7.78 9.12 28.56
CA ASN A 36 -8.36 9.71 27.36
C ASN A 36 -7.86 11.15 27.14
N GLU A 37 -7.70 11.93 28.21
CA GLU A 37 -7.12 13.28 28.14
C GLU A 37 -5.62 13.27 27.85
N ASP A 38 -4.86 12.37 28.48
CA ASP A 38 -3.44 12.17 28.18
C ASP A 38 -3.25 11.76 26.70
N GLU A 39 -4.16 10.94 26.16
CA GLU A 39 -4.20 10.56 24.74
C GLU A 39 -4.76 11.64 23.82
N GLY A 40 -5.20 12.79 24.35
CA GLY A 40 -5.82 13.87 23.59
C GLY A 40 -7.08 13.44 22.83
N TRP A 41 -7.74 12.38 23.30
CA TRP A 41 -8.92 11.77 22.67
C TRP A 41 -8.71 11.31 21.22
N LEU A 42 -7.47 11.12 20.77
CA LEU A 42 -7.13 10.88 19.36
C LEU A 42 -7.80 9.62 18.79
N SER A 43 -7.85 8.56 19.59
CA SER A 43 -8.40 7.23 19.28
C SER A 43 -9.90 7.11 19.56
N HIS A 44 -10.53 8.13 20.16
CA HIS A 44 -11.89 8.05 20.67
C HIS A 44 -12.92 8.42 19.59
N GLU A 45 -13.99 7.63 19.44
CA GLU A 45 -15.03 7.84 18.41
C GLU A 45 -15.63 9.26 18.47
N CYS A 46 -15.95 9.70 19.70
CA CYS A 46 -16.48 11.03 19.99
C CYS A 46 -15.42 12.10 20.31
N ARG A 47 -14.24 12.09 19.67
CA ARG A 47 -13.10 12.99 19.99
C ARG A 47 -13.38 14.49 19.99
N ARG A 48 -14.43 14.95 19.32
CA ARG A 48 -14.84 16.37 19.31
C ARG A 48 -15.83 16.72 20.43
N LEU A 49 -16.67 15.77 20.82
CA LEU A 49 -17.77 16.01 21.77
C LEU A 49 -17.35 15.75 23.21
N MET A 50 -16.50 14.73 23.44
CA MET A 50 -16.11 14.35 24.79
C MET A 50 -15.27 15.41 25.51
N PRO A 51 -14.22 16.01 24.90
CA PRO A 51 -13.46 17.08 25.56
C PRO A 51 -14.34 18.28 25.90
N ALA A 52 -15.29 18.60 25.02
CA ALA A 52 -16.26 19.66 25.25
C ALA A 52 -17.20 19.31 26.42
N LEU A 53 -17.73 18.08 26.48
CA LEU A 53 -18.54 17.63 27.61
C LEU A 53 -17.77 17.74 28.94
N VAL A 54 -16.53 17.25 28.98
CA VAL A 54 -15.67 17.31 30.17
C VAL A 54 -15.44 18.77 30.59
N GLY A 55 -15.17 19.67 29.63
CA GLY A 55 -15.05 21.11 29.89
C GLY A 55 -16.31 21.73 30.49
N LEU A 56 -17.51 21.34 30.03
CA LEU A 56 -18.76 21.77 30.65
C LEU A 56 -18.89 21.25 32.08
N LEU A 57 -18.64 19.96 32.29
CA LEU A 57 -18.77 19.32 33.59
C LEU A 57 -17.83 19.94 34.63
N ARG A 58 -16.58 20.24 34.26
CA ARG A 58 -15.60 20.92 35.14
C ARG A 58 -15.96 22.36 35.48
N ASN A 59 -16.76 23.02 34.65
CA ASN A 59 -17.21 24.39 34.87
C ASN A 59 -18.52 24.48 35.68
N ARG A 60 -19.01 23.35 36.20
CA ARG A 60 -20.19 23.27 37.06
C ARG A 60 -19.78 23.17 38.53
N SER A 61 -20.60 23.74 39.40
CA SER A 61 -20.48 23.57 40.87
C SER A 61 -21.42 22.51 41.41
N GLY A 62 -22.52 22.22 40.70
CA GLY A 62 -23.47 21.18 41.04
C GLY A 62 -22.89 19.78 40.80
N LEU A 63 -23.21 18.87 41.73
CA LEU A 63 -22.78 17.47 41.69
C LEU A 63 -23.49 16.71 40.56
N LEU A 64 -22.71 16.03 39.73
CA LEU A 64 -23.18 15.02 38.80
C LEU A 64 -22.89 13.63 39.36
N ILE A 65 -23.94 12.82 39.49
CA ILE A 65 -23.79 11.38 39.76
C ILE A 65 -24.20 10.62 38.51
N LEU A 66 -23.25 9.88 37.93
CA LEU A 66 -23.52 8.95 36.84
C LEU A 66 -23.94 7.61 37.43
N CYS A 67 -25.11 7.13 37.04
CA CYS A 67 -25.62 5.84 37.46
C CYS A 67 -25.81 4.95 36.24
N GLU A 68 -25.29 3.72 36.34
CA GLU A 68 -25.77 2.67 35.46
C GLU A 68 -27.23 2.37 35.79
N TYR A 69 -27.91 1.89 34.78
CA TYR A 69 -29.32 1.67 34.81
C TYR A 69 -29.69 0.43 35.65
N THR A 70 -30.59 0.59 36.61
CA THR A 70 -31.11 -0.53 37.40
C THR A 70 -32.46 -1.03 36.85
N PRO A 71 -32.77 -2.34 36.99
CA PRO A 71 -34.07 -2.88 36.56
C PRO A 71 -35.25 -2.17 37.24
N GLY A 72 -36.34 -1.93 36.50
CA GLY A 72 -37.56 -1.29 37.00
C GLY A 72 -37.73 0.17 36.56
N LEU A 73 -37.55 1.13 37.49
CA LEU A 73 -37.75 2.57 37.22
C LEU A 73 -36.77 3.11 36.16
N GLY A 74 -35.55 2.55 36.15
CA GLY A 74 -34.63 2.72 35.04
C GLY A 74 -35.39 2.40 33.77
N ALA A 75 -35.77 1.13 33.55
CA ALA A 75 -36.30 0.52 32.30
C ALA A 75 -37.25 1.39 31.48
N GLN A 76 -38.17 2.09 32.14
CA GLN A 76 -39.15 2.94 31.48
C GLN A 76 -38.56 4.26 30.97
N LEU A 77 -37.60 4.85 31.69
CA LEU A 77 -36.98 6.13 31.33
C LEU A 77 -36.03 6.01 30.13
N ALA A 78 -35.19 4.98 30.03
CA ALA A 78 -34.39 4.79 28.82
C ALA A 78 -35.19 4.22 27.65
N ALA A 79 -36.31 3.53 27.86
CA ALA A 79 -37.23 3.20 26.76
C ALA A 79 -37.77 4.49 26.13
N ARG A 80 -38.23 5.45 26.95
CA ARG A 80 -38.65 6.78 26.49
C ARG A 80 -37.52 7.56 25.83
N ALA A 81 -36.33 7.61 26.44
CA ALA A 81 -35.18 8.31 25.87
C ALA A 81 -34.73 7.70 24.52
N SER A 82 -34.73 6.37 24.42
CA SER A 82 -34.40 5.65 23.18
C SER A 82 -35.43 5.89 22.09
N ALA A 83 -36.72 5.90 22.43
CA ALA A 83 -37.79 6.22 21.49
C ALA A 83 -37.66 7.64 20.93
N LEU A 84 -37.36 8.63 21.78
CA LEU A 84 -37.10 10.01 21.36
C LEU A 84 -35.85 10.11 20.46
N ALA A 85 -34.79 9.39 20.79
CA ALA A 85 -33.59 9.33 19.97
C ALA A 85 -33.89 8.74 18.58
N ALA A 86 -34.63 7.63 18.52
CA ALA A 86 -35.03 6.99 17.26
C ALA A 86 -35.93 7.89 16.38
N ALA A 87 -36.87 8.60 17.01
CA ALA A 87 -37.70 9.60 16.32
C ALA A 87 -36.84 10.71 15.71
N THR A 88 -35.82 11.19 16.43
CA THR A 88 -34.92 12.26 15.97
C THR A 88 -34.01 11.82 14.83
N ILE A 89 -33.56 10.55 14.81
CA ILE A 89 -32.76 9.99 13.70
C ILE A 89 -33.55 10.04 12.39
N SER A 90 -34.86 9.77 12.48
CA SER A 90 -35.79 9.70 11.34
C SER A 90 -36.24 11.08 10.83
N MET A 91 -35.87 12.18 11.50
CA MET A 91 -36.21 13.54 11.07
C MET A 91 -35.33 14.04 9.93
N LEU A 92 -35.91 14.90 9.07
CA LEU A 92 -35.20 15.62 8.02
C LEU A 92 -34.07 16.51 8.60
N PRO A 93 -32.94 16.70 7.88
CA PRO A 93 -31.76 17.43 8.38
C PRO A 93 -32.06 18.84 8.90
N LEU A 94 -32.97 19.57 8.25
CA LEU A 94 -33.39 20.94 8.63
C LEU A 94 -34.03 21.02 10.02
N ASN A 95 -34.58 19.91 10.52
CA ASN A 95 -35.29 19.85 11.80
C ASN A 95 -34.43 19.26 12.93
N LYS A 96 -33.16 18.93 12.64
CA LYS A 96 -32.26 18.38 13.66
C LYS A 96 -31.76 19.51 14.57
N PRO A 97 -31.81 19.34 15.91
CA PRO A 97 -31.31 20.34 16.83
C PRO A 97 -29.80 20.57 16.64
N VAL A 98 -29.41 21.83 16.46
CA VAL A 98 -28.00 22.22 16.35
C VAL A 98 -27.36 22.27 17.74
N LEU A 99 -26.30 21.49 17.94
CA LEU A 99 -25.51 21.55 19.18
C LEU A 99 -24.77 22.88 19.25
N LYS A 100 -25.15 23.71 20.22
CA LYS A 100 -24.39 24.90 20.57
C LYS A 100 -23.22 24.49 21.45
N PHE A 101 -22.02 24.97 21.14
CA PHE A 101 -20.82 24.75 21.93
C PHE A 101 -20.48 26.03 22.72
N PRO A 102 -21.06 26.24 23.91
CA PRO A 102 -20.88 27.48 24.67
C PRO A 102 -19.51 27.57 25.39
N ILE A 103 -18.53 26.75 25.01
CA ILE A 103 -17.30 26.52 25.77
C ILE A 103 -16.16 27.28 25.13
N LYS A 104 -15.37 27.97 25.96
CA LYS A 104 -14.14 28.60 25.52
C LYS A 104 -13.04 27.54 25.40
N TYR A 105 -12.18 27.69 24.39
CA TYR A 105 -11.03 26.81 24.16
C TYR A 105 -10.11 26.65 25.39
N SER A 106 -10.07 27.63 26.29
CA SER A 106 -9.30 27.60 27.55
C SER A 106 -9.88 26.67 28.63
N GLN A 107 -11.10 26.17 28.45
CA GLN A 107 -11.81 25.30 29.41
C GLN A 107 -11.66 23.81 29.06
N ILE A 108 -10.90 23.49 28.01
CA ILE A 108 -10.71 22.14 27.50
C ILE A 108 -9.21 21.85 27.52
N VAL A 109 -8.82 20.67 28.01
CA VAL A 109 -7.44 20.18 27.87
C VAL A 109 -7.17 19.97 26.39
N GLN A 110 -6.20 20.69 25.85
CA GLN A 110 -5.88 20.65 24.42
C GLN A 110 -4.69 19.76 24.13
N GLY A 111 -4.79 19.04 23.02
CA GLY A 111 -3.73 18.17 22.54
C GLY A 111 -3.59 16.89 23.34
N ALA A 112 -2.65 16.05 22.91
CA ALA A 112 -2.25 14.84 23.60
C ALA A 112 -0.94 15.09 24.36
N ARG A 113 -0.83 14.53 25.56
CA ARG A 113 0.39 14.60 26.36
C ARG A 113 1.47 13.74 25.71
N LEU A 114 2.54 14.36 25.19
CA LEU A 114 3.58 13.65 24.44
C LEU A 114 4.23 12.49 25.21
N ALA A 115 4.40 12.63 26.53
CA ALA A 115 5.02 11.61 27.38
C ALA A 115 4.23 10.29 27.46
N THR A 116 2.93 10.31 27.18
CA THR A 116 2.05 9.13 27.20
C THR A 116 1.77 8.58 25.80
N GLN A 117 2.30 9.22 24.76
CA GLN A 117 2.07 8.81 23.38
C GLN A 117 2.98 7.68 22.93
N THR A 118 2.48 6.91 21.97
CA THR A 118 3.27 5.93 21.22
C THR A 118 3.45 6.42 19.79
N GLN A 119 4.49 5.91 19.12
CA GLN A 119 4.65 6.16 17.68
C GLN A 119 3.39 5.77 16.89
N ALA A 120 2.73 4.68 17.28
CA ALA A 120 1.51 4.19 16.63
C ALA A 120 0.33 5.17 16.80
N SER A 121 0.10 5.69 18.01
CA SER A 121 -1.00 6.63 18.28
C SER A 121 -0.80 7.96 17.55
N LEU A 122 0.43 8.48 17.55
CA LEU A 122 0.78 9.70 16.82
C LEU A 122 0.66 9.50 15.31
N TYR A 123 1.15 8.38 14.77
CA TYR A 123 1.07 8.11 13.35
C TYR A 123 -0.38 7.96 12.87
N ALA A 124 -1.23 7.29 13.67
CA ALA A 124 -2.67 7.21 13.39
C ALA A 124 -3.32 8.61 13.37
N ALA A 125 -3.01 9.46 14.35
CA ALA A 125 -3.53 10.81 14.41
C ALA A 125 -3.09 11.70 13.24
N ILE A 126 -1.81 11.62 12.85
CA ILE A 126 -1.27 12.30 11.67
C ILE A 126 -1.95 11.78 10.40
N GLY A 127 -2.10 10.46 10.28
CA GLY A 127 -2.81 9.83 9.17
C GLY A 127 -4.25 10.32 9.03
N ASP A 128 -4.98 10.40 10.13
CA ASP A 128 -6.34 10.96 10.19
C ASP A 128 -6.39 12.43 9.77
N TRP A 129 -5.41 13.22 10.20
CA TRP A 129 -5.34 14.64 9.88
C TRP A 129 -5.10 14.84 8.38
N HIS A 130 -4.12 14.13 7.82
CA HIS A 130 -3.85 14.19 6.39
C HIS A 130 -4.98 13.59 5.55
N SER A 131 -5.65 12.53 6.00
CA SER A 131 -6.76 11.92 5.26
C SER A 131 -7.93 12.89 5.06
N LYS A 132 -8.14 13.82 6.00
CA LYS A 132 -9.19 14.86 5.89
C LYS A 132 -8.79 16.02 4.98
N ALA A 133 -7.50 16.20 4.73
CA ALA A 133 -6.95 17.25 3.88
C ALA A 133 -6.47 16.74 2.50
N ALA A 134 -6.43 15.41 2.31
CA ALA A 134 -5.89 14.80 1.11
C ALA A 134 -6.85 14.98 -0.06
N THR A 135 -6.53 15.91 -0.95
CA THR A 135 -7.11 15.93 -2.29
C THR A 135 -6.61 14.74 -3.09
N GLU A 136 -7.52 13.97 -3.68
CA GLU A 136 -7.15 12.87 -4.55
C GLU A 136 -6.35 13.41 -5.75
N ARG A 137 -5.13 12.91 -5.93
CA ARG A 137 -4.26 13.34 -7.02
C ARG A 137 -4.79 12.78 -8.34
N ARG A 138 -4.92 13.64 -9.35
CA ARG A 138 -5.40 13.29 -10.69
C ARG A 138 -4.65 12.08 -11.29
N SER A 139 -3.32 12.09 -11.26
CA SER A 139 -2.48 10.99 -11.77
C SER A 139 -2.80 9.64 -11.11
N THR A 140 -3.09 9.66 -9.80
CA THR A 140 -3.42 8.45 -9.05
C THR A 140 -4.76 7.89 -9.50
N MET A 141 -5.74 8.76 -9.76
CA MET A 141 -7.07 8.38 -10.22
C MET A 141 -7.04 7.84 -11.66
N GLU A 142 -6.29 8.49 -12.55
CA GLU A 142 -6.07 8.04 -13.93
C GLU A 142 -5.40 6.65 -13.95
N ASN A 143 -4.31 6.46 -13.19
CA ASN A 143 -3.61 5.18 -13.11
C ASN A 143 -4.46 4.07 -12.49
N LEU A 144 -5.26 4.36 -11.46
CA LEU A 144 -6.22 3.40 -10.90
C LEU A 144 -7.28 3.00 -11.93
N THR A 145 -7.74 3.94 -12.76
CA THR A 145 -8.72 3.68 -13.82
C THR A 145 -8.12 2.77 -14.89
N VAL A 146 -6.90 3.07 -15.34
CA VAL A 146 -6.13 2.22 -16.28
C VAL A 146 -5.91 0.82 -15.70
N ALA A 147 -5.52 0.71 -14.44
CA ALA A 147 -5.30 -0.56 -13.75
C ALA A 147 -6.58 -1.40 -13.69
N LYS A 148 -7.72 -0.82 -13.29
CA LYS A 148 -9.01 -1.52 -13.22
C LYS A 148 -9.50 -1.98 -14.59
N ALA A 149 -9.44 -1.10 -15.59
CA ALA A 149 -9.82 -1.44 -16.96
C ALA A 149 -8.95 -2.57 -17.53
N THR A 150 -7.64 -2.53 -17.26
CA THR A 150 -6.71 -3.57 -17.70
C THR A 150 -6.95 -4.89 -16.97
N ALA A 151 -7.21 -4.87 -15.66
CA ALA A 151 -7.54 -6.06 -14.88
C ALA A 151 -8.84 -6.72 -15.36
N SER A 152 -9.88 -5.92 -15.65
CA SER A 152 -11.14 -6.44 -16.20
C SER A 152 -10.91 -7.18 -17.53
N ARG A 153 -10.14 -6.57 -18.44
CA ARG A 153 -9.80 -7.18 -19.74
C ARG A 153 -8.93 -8.43 -19.61
N THR A 154 -7.88 -8.38 -18.79
CA THR A 154 -6.83 -9.41 -18.78
C THR A 154 -7.06 -10.50 -17.73
N LEU A 155 -7.47 -10.13 -16.52
CA LEU A 155 -7.69 -11.03 -15.38
C LEU A 155 -9.16 -11.47 -15.27
N GLY A 156 -10.08 -10.78 -15.95
CA GLY A 156 -11.49 -11.17 -16.03
C GLY A 156 -12.38 -10.71 -14.89
N HIS A 157 -11.90 -9.78 -14.06
CA HIS A 157 -12.70 -9.15 -13.03
C HIS A 157 -12.26 -7.71 -12.83
N GLU A 158 -13.16 -6.87 -12.33
CA GLU A 158 -12.84 -5.49 -11.96
C GLU A 158 -12.47 -5.42 -10.47
N PRO A 159 -11.19 -5.18 -10.12
CA PRO A 159 -10.77 -5.09 -8.73
C PRO A 159 -11.24 -3.78 -8.08
N SER A 160 -11.50 -3.81 -6.78
CA SER A 160 -11.63 -2.57 -6.00
C SER A 160 -10.30 -1.80 -5.98
N SER A 161 -10.34 -0.48 -5.77
CA SER A 161 -9.11 0.32 -5.63
C SER A 161 -8.24 -0.21 -4.49
N GLU A 162 -8.86 -0.66 -3.40
CA GLU A 162 -8.16 -1.28 -2.28
C GLU A 162 -7.43 -2.56 -2.68
N ALA A 163 -8.05 -3.42 -3.51
CA ALA A 163 -7.40 -4.63 -4.01
C ALA A 163 -6.17 -4.31 -4.87
N VAL A 164 -6.24 -3.29 -5.72
CA VAL A 164 -5.10 -2.79 -6.51
C VAL A 164 -3.98 -2.30 -5.58
N TRP A 165 -4.29 -1.54 -4.54
CA TRP A 165 -3.27 -1.08 -3.58
C TRP A 165 -2.65 -2.22 -2.78
N LYS A 166 -3.45 -3.19 -2.36
CA LYS A 166 -2.96 -4.41 -1.67
C LYS A 166 -2.08 -5.25 -2.59
N SER A 167 -2.35 -5.27 -3.89
CA SER A 167 -1.58 -6.08 -4.85
C SER A 167 -0.14 -5.59 -5.02
N ILE A 168 0.14 -4.29 -4.82
CA ILE A 168 1.52 -3.77 -4.79
C ILE A 168 2.32 -4.40 -3.64
N ARG A 169 1.65 -4.78 -2.55
CA ARG A 169 2.25 -5.44 -1.38
C ARG A 169 2.22 -6.96 -1.47
N ASN A 170 1.91 -7.52 -2.64
CA ASN A 170 1.89 -8.97 -2.85
C ASN A 170 3.22 -9.59 -2.37
N ALA A 171 3.13 -10.72 -1.67
CA ALA A 171 4.27 -11.46 -1.14
C ALA A 171 5.30 -11.83 -2.22
N ASN A 172 4.84 -12.05 -3.46
CA ASN A 172 5.68 -12.39 -4.61
C ASN A 172 6.55 -11.21 -5.09
N VAL A 173 6.19 -9.96 -4.74
CA VAL A 173 7.07 -8.79 -4.91
C VAL A 173 7.96 -8.70 -3.67
N THR A 174 9.06 -9.46 -3.66
CA THR A 174 9.85 -9.71 -2.44
C THR A 174 10.64 -8.49 -1.96
N GLN A 175 11.11 -7.63 -2.86
CA GLN A 175 11.95 -6.49 -2.50
C GLN A 175 11.15 -5.24 -2.16
N LYS A 176 11.37 -4.67 -0.97
CA LYS A 176 10.70 -3.44 -0.50
C LYS A 176 10.86 -2.26 -1.47
N LYS A 177 12.04 -2.11 -2.09
CA LYS A 177 12.32 -1.04 -3.07
C LYS A 177 11.42 -1.12 -4.30
N ILE A 178 11.07 -2.33 -4.75
CA ILE A 178 10.18 -2.54 -5.90
C ILE A 178 8.73 -2.23 -5.53
N ARG A 179 8.30 -2.59 -4.31
CA ARG A 179 6.99 -2.16 -3.79
C ARG A 179 6.87 -0.65 -3.73
N ALA A 180 7.92 0.03 -3.24
CA ALA A 180 7.97 1.49 -3.21
C ALA A 180 7.96 2.09 -4.61
N PHE A 181 8.68 1.48 -5.57
CA PHE A 181 8.64 1.86 -6.97
C PHE A 181 7.24 1.73 -7.57
N LEU A 182 6.58 0.58 -7.45
CA LEU A 182 5.23 0.35 -7.95
C LEU A 182 4.21 1.30 -7.30
N TRP A 183 4.37 1.60 -6.01
CA TRP A 183 3.56 2.60 -5.32
C TRP A 183 3.76 4.00 -5.91
N LYS A 184 5.01 4.43 -6.12
CA LYS A 184 5.33 5.71 -6.79
C LYS A 184 4.82 5.73 -8.23
N LEU A 185 4.91 4.61 -8.93
CA LEU A 185 4.41 4.43 -10.30
C LEU A 185 2.90 4.69 -10.34
N MET A 186 2.13 4.03 -9.46
CA MET A 186 0.68 4.21 -9.35
C MET A 186 0.31 5.65 -8.99
N HIS A 187 1.09 6.33 -8.14
CA HIS A 187 0.87 7.74 -7.82
C HIS A 187 1.34 8.73 -8.90
N GLY A 188 2.06 8.28 -9.93
CA GLY A 188 2.71 9.18 -10.88
C GLY A 188 3.79 10.05 -10.22
N ALA A 189 4.45 9.54 -9.17
CA ALA A 189 5.40 10.26 -8.33
C ALA A 189 6.87 9.91 -8.64
N LEU A 190 7.13 9.31 -9.81
CA LEU A 190 8.49 9.07 -10.28
C LEU A 190 9.06 10.35 -10.90
N PRO A 191 10.37 10.64 -10.74
CA PRO A 191 11.00 11.81 -11.35
C PRO A 191 11.10 11.62 -12.89
N CYS A 192 10.02 11.97 -13.57
CA CYS A 192 9.80 11.93 -15.01
C CYS A 192 8.97 13.15 -15.41
N GLY A 193 9.26 13.72 -16.59
CA GLY A 193 8.41 14.73 -17.22
C GLY A 193 8.10 15.90 -16.31
N VAL A 194 6.81 16.11 -16.05
CA VAL A 194 6.30 17.23 -15.24
C VAL A 194 6.87 17.27 -13.83
N ASN A 195 7.31 16.13 -13.28
CA ASN A 195 7.86 16.07 -11.92
C ASN A 195 9.28 16.67 -11.84
N TRP A 196 9.94 16.92 -12.97
CA TRP A 196 11.20 17.67 -13.02
C TRP A 196 10.98 19.18 -13.08
N ASN A 197 9.80 19.65 -13.52
CA ASN A 197 9.55 21.07 -13.78
C ASN A 197 9.58 21.93 -12.51
N ASP A 198 9.35 21.32 -11.34
CA ASP A 198 9.41 22.02 -10.05
C ASP A 198 10.84 22.51 -9.72
N ASN A 199 11.86 21.92 -10.35
CA ASN A 199 13.25 22.33 -10.20
C ASN A 199 13.85 22.78 -11.54
N PRO A 200 14.03 24.09 -11.76
CA PRO A 200 14.58 24.63 -13.00
C PRO A 200 15.95 24.04 -13.40
N ALA A 201 16.76 23.61 -12.44
CA ALA A 201 18.08 23.03 -12.71
C ALA A 201 18.03 21.67 -13.42
N TYR A 202 16.86 21.01 -13.45
CA TYR A 202 16.67 19.69 -14.04
C TYR A 202 15.53 19.68 -15.07
N ALA A 203 15.08 20.85 -15.53
CA ALA A 203 13.95 20.97 -16.45
C ALA A 203 14.22 20.30 -17.82
N ASP A 204 15.49 20.23 -18.22
CA ASP A 204 15.98 19.49 -19.39
C ASP A 204 15.65 17.99 -19.34
N ARG A 205 15.59 17.41 -18.13
CA ARG A 205 15.23 16.00 -17.89
C ARG A 205 13.73 15.70 -18.02
N ALA A 206 12.90 16.71 -18.26
CA ALA A 206 11.48 16.51 -18.53
C ALA A 206 11.22 15.83 -19.89
N LEU A 207 12.16 15.93 -20.82
CA LEU A 207 12.13 15.23 -22.10
C LEU A 207 12.94 13.93 -22.02
N CYS A 208 12.50 12.94 -22.79
CA CYS A 208 13.22 11.69 -22.96
C CYS A 208 14.52 11.96 -23.71
N GLN A 209 15.65 11.64 -23.09
CA GLN A 209 16.97 11.92 -23.67
C GLN A 209 17.28 11.08 -24.92
N HIS A 210 16.48 10.05 -25.19
CA HIS A 210 16.53 9.26 -26.41
C HIS A 210 15.74 9.89 -27.58
N CYS A 211 14.43 10.02 -27.41
CA CYS A 211 13.51 10.38 -28.50
C CYS A 211 12.92 11.79 -28.40
N GLN A 212 13.32 12.58 -27.40
CA GLN A 212 12.96 13.99 -27.20
C GLN A 212 11.44 14.27 -27.02
N VAL A 213 10.63 13.23 -26.83
CA VAL A 213 9.23 13.35 -26.40
C VAL A 213 9.17 13.55 -24.89
N ARG A 214 8.09 14.15 -24.37
CA ARG A 214 7.85 14.27 -22.92
C ARG A 214 7.98 12.91 -22.24
N GLU A 215 8.90 12.80 -21.28
CA GLU A 215 9.14 11.53 -20.61
C GLU A 215 8.04 11.28 -19.56
N THR A 216 7.27 10.21 -19.74
CA THR A 216 6.35 9.69 -18.73
C THR A 216 6.80 8.30 -18.30
N ALA A 217 6.27 7.80 -17.18
CA ALA A 217 6.57 6.43 -16.76
C ALA A 217 6.03 5.39 -17.76
N GLU A 218 4.89 5.64 -18.39
CA GLU A 218 4.33 4.83 -19.47
C GLU A 218 5.23 4.83 -20.71
N HIS A 219 5.68 6.03 -21.12
CA HIS A 219 6.62 6.18 -22.21
C HIS A 219 7.90 5.39 -21.97
N LEU A 220 8.53 5.59 -20.80
CA LEU A 220 9.77 4.92 -20.43
C LEU A 220 9.64 3.39 -20.39
N LEU A 221 8.57 2.90 -19.77
CA LEU A 221 8.41 1.48 -19.50
C LEU A 221 7.86 0.70 -20.70
N THR A 222 7.16 1.33 -21.65
CA THR A 222 6.44 0.59 -22.70
C THR A 222 6.54 1.15 -24.12
N GLU A 223 6.87 2.44 -24.31
CA GLU A 223 6.75 3.08 -25.63
C GLU A 223 8.08 3.52 -26.23
N CYS A 224 9.06 3.89 -25.40
CA CYS A 224 10.30 4.49 -25.88
C CYS A 224 11.06 3.51 -26.81
N PRO A 225 11.33 3.90 -28.06
CA PRO A 225 11.91 3.01 -29.07
C PRO A 225 13.40 2.74 -28.82
N ASP A 226 14.16 3.78 -28.45
CA ASP A 226 15.60 3.66 -28.23
C ASP A 226 15.95 3.34 -26.77
N SER A 227 14.94 3.13 -25.92
CA SER A 227 15.19 2.56 -24.61
C SER A 227 15.25 1.04 -24.70
N CYS A 228 15.92 0.42 -23.74
CA CYS A 228 16.05 -1.04 -23.72
C CYS A 228 14.81 -1.79 -23.22
N GLN A 229 13.67 -1.10 -23.08
CA GLN A 229 12.41 -1.69 -22.64
C GLN A 229 11.97 -2.83 -23.56
N SER A 230 12.08 -2.67 -24.88
CA SER A 230 11.67 -3.67 -25.86
C SER A 230 12.44 -4.98 -25.70
N THR A 231 13.77 -4.88 -25.62
CA THR A 231 14.68 -6.02 -25.39
C THR A 231 14.35 -6.72 -24.07
N LEU A 232 14.19 -5.96 -23.00
CA LEU A 232 13.90 -6.49 -21.67
C LEU A 232 12.53 -7.19 -21.60
N TRP A 233 11.50 -6.63 -22.23
CA TRP A 233 10.19 -7.27 -22.30
C TRP A 233 10.19 -8.51 -23.20
N SER A 234 10.98 -8.53 -24.28
CA SER A 234 11.16 -9.75 -25.08
C SER A 234 11.84 -10.87 -24.29
N LEU A 235 12.84 -10.56 -23.46
CA LEU A 235 13.46 -11.55 -22.57
C LEU A 235 12.46 -12.08 -21.52
N ALA A 236 11.69 -11.17 -20.92
CA ALA A 236 10.63 -11.52 -19.97
C ALA A 236 9.57 -12.43 -20.61
N ASP A 237 9.06 -12.07 -21.78
CA ASP A 237 8.06 -12.85 -22.52
C ASP A 237 8.60 -14.22 -22.91
N GLY A 238 9.84 -14.28 -23.41
CA GLY A 238 10.49 -15.54 -23.77
C GLY A 238 10.61 -16.50 -22.58
N LEU A 239 10.99 -16.02 -21.40
CA LEU A 239 11.07 -16.84 -20.19
C LEU A 239 9.68 -17.31 -19.73
N LEU A 240 8.68 -16.43 -19.74
CA LEU A 240 7.32 -16.78 -19.33
C LEU A 240 6.68 -17.80 -20.28
N ARG A 241 6.87 -17.66 -21.60
CA ARG A 241 6.39 -18.62 -22.60
C ARG A 241 7.00 -20.00 -22.41
N ARG A 242 8.30 -20.10 -22.08
CA ARG A 242 8.95 -21.37 -21.76
C ARG A 242 8.30 -22.08 -20.57
N ARG A 243 7.80 -21.32 -19.58
CA ARG A 243 7.03 -21.85 -18.44
C ARG A 243 5.58 -22.22 -18.79
N GLY A 244 5.13 -21.97 -20.03
CA GLY A 244 3.75 -22.19 -20.47
C GLY A 244 2.79 -21.07 -20.08
N ILE A 245 3.30 -19.88 -19.75
CA ILE A 245 2.47 -18.70 -19.46
C ILE A 245 2.16 -17.99 -20.79
N PRO A 246 0.91 -17.54 -21.03
CA PRO A 246 0.57 -16.80 -22.24
C PRO A 246 1.43 -15.55 -22.42
N THR A 247 1.59 -15.14 -23.68
CA THR A 247 2.40 -13.97 -23.99
C THR A 247 1.93 -12.72 -23.27
N ILE A 248 2.91 -11.93 -22.85
CA ILE A 248 2.73 -10.65 -22.19
C ILE A 248 2.94 -9.47 -23.15
N LEU A 249 3.24 -9.74 -24.41
CA LEU A 249 3.43 -8.73 -25.46
C LEU A 249 2.13 -8.50 -26.25
N PRO A 250 1.85 -7.24 -26.68
CA PRO A 250 2.57 -6.02 -26.31
C PRO A 250 2.38 -5.68 -24.82
N MET A 251 3.45 -5.24 -24.17
CA MET A 251 3.38 -4.83 -22.77
C MET A 251 2.72 -3.46 -22.68
N THR A 252 1.72 -3.32 -21.82
CA THR A 252 1.05 -2.03 -21.55
C THR A 252 1.35 -1.54 -20.15
N PHE A 253 1.27 -0.23 -19.94
CA PHE A 253 1.45 0.36 -18.61
C PHE A 253 0.51 -0.25 -17.57
N GLY A 254 -0.76 -0.46 -17.96
CA GLY A 254 -1.76 -1.13 -17.13
C GLY A 254 -1.34 -2.52 -16.68
N ASN A 255 -0.65 -3.32 -17.51
CA ASN A 255 -0.17 -4.65 -17.12
C ASN A 255 0.86 -4.59 -15.99
N ILE A 256 1.71 -3.56 -15.98
CA ILE A 256 2.71 -3.32 -14.94
C ILE A 256 2.01 -2.90 -13.64
N LEU A 257 1.05 -1.99 -13.72
CA LEU A 257 0.28 -1.51 -12.55
C LEU A 257 -0.46 -2.65 -11.82
N ILE A 258 -0.93 -3.66 -12.57
CA ILE A 258 -1.66 -4.80 -12.01
C ILE A 258 -0.80 -6.04 -11.81
N CYS A 259 0.53 -5.95 -11.92
CA CYS A 259 1.38 -7.14 -11.96
C CYS A 259 1.25 -8.05 -10.73
N GLY A 260 0.86 -7.50 -9.58
CA GLY A 260 0.63 -8.24 -8.33
C GLY A 260 -0.80 -8.73 -8.10
N LEU A 261 -1.74 -8.48 -9.02
CA LEU A 261 -3.11 -9.01 -8.90
C LEU A 261 -3.17 -10.49 -9.33
N GLN A 262 -3.96 -11.27 -8.61
CA GLN A 262 -4.18 -12.69 -8.91
C GLN A 262 -5.14 -12.87 -10.08
N ASN A 263 -4.97 -13.95 -10.84
CA ASN A 263 -5.84 -14.23 -11.97
C ASN A 263 -7.02 -15.11 -11.54
N GLN A 264 -8.21 -14.52 -11.43
CA GLN A 264 -9.41 -15.28 -11.04
C GLN A 264 -9.88 -16.29 -12.09
N LYS A 265 -9.43 -16.19 -13.35
CA LYS A 265 -9.77 -17.16 -14.40
C LYS A 265 -9.11 -18.54 -14.20
N LYS A 266 -8.34 -18.77 -13.12
CA LYS A 266 -7.70 -20.05 -12.73
C LYS A 266 -6.92 -20.77 -13.85
N LYS A 267 -6.41 -20.03 -14.84
CA LYS A 267 -5.66 -20.62 -15.98
C LYS A 267 -4.20 -20.95 -15.64
N LEU A 268 -3.66 -20.37 -14.57
CA LEU A 268 -2.26 -20.48 -14.20
C LEU A 268 -2.13 -21.21 -12.86
N THR A 269 -1.08 -22.03 -12.72
CA THR A 269 -0.71 -22.58 -11.40
C THR A 269 -0.23 -21.46 -10.46
N PRO A 270 -0.28 -21.66 -9.13
CA PRO A 270 0.25 -20.70 -8.18
C PRO A 270 1.71 -20.30 -8.46
N GLY A 271 2.56 -21.25 -8.87
CA GLY A 271 3.94 -21.00 -9.28
C GLY A 271 4.06 -20.20 -10.57
N GLN A 272 3.19 -20.44 -11.56
CA GLN A 272 3.12 -19.63 -12.78
C GLN A 272 2.70 -18.18 -12.50
N GLU A 273 1.68 -17.97 -11.66
CA GLU A 273 1.26 -16.61 -11.26
C GLU A 273 2.37 -15.88 -10.49
N ARG A 274 3.04 -16.61 -9.60
CA ARG A 274 4.19 -16.10 -8.85
C ARG A 274 5.32 -15.69 -9.79
N LEU A 275 5.71 -16.55 -10.73
CA LEU A 275 6.76 -16.25 -11.70
C LEU A 275 6.38 -15.03 -12.56
N ARG A 276 5.15 -14.98 -13.07
CA ARG A 276 4.63 -13.83 -13.82
C ARG A 276 4.78 -12.54 -13.00
N THR A 277 4.26 -12.51 -11.78
CA THR A 277 4.34 -11.34 -10.90
C THR A 277 5.77 -10.88 -10.70
N LEU A 278 6.67 -11.82 -10.41
CA LEU A 278 8.09 -11.57 -10.18
C LEU A 278 8.75 -10.99 -11.44
N VAL A 279 8.63 -11.66 -12.58
CA VAL A 279 9.28 -11.24 -13.83
C VAL A 279 8.80 -9.87 -14.27
N LEU A 280 7.49 -9.58 -14.19
CA LEU A 280 6.95 -8.27 -14.56
C LEU A 280 7.49 -7.16 -13.65
N ALA A 281 7.45 -7.35 -12.34
CA ALA A 281 7.89 -6.34 -11.37
C ALA A 281 9.39 -6.08 -11.45
N GLU A 282 10.21 -7.13 -11.56
CA GLU A 282 11.67 -7.03 -11.68
C GLU A 282 12.09 -6.39 -13.00
N THR A 283 11.43 -6.74 -14.11
CA THR A 283 11.75 -6.17 -15.43
C THR A 283 11.42 -4.68 -15.49
N ALA A 284 10.25 -4.27 -14.99
CA ALA A 284 9.89 -2.85 -14.90
C ALA A 284 10.87 -2.07 -14.00
N TRP A 285 11.28 -2.66 -12.88
CA TRP A 285 12.28 -2.07 -11.99
C TRP A 285 13.65 -1.95 -12.67
N LEU A 286 14.09 -2.94 -13.44
CA LEU A 286 15.36 -2.87 -14.15
C LEU A 286 15.36 -1.77 -15.21
N ILE A 287 14.28 -1.63 -15.99
CA ILE A 287 14.14 -0.53 -16.96
C ILE A 287 14.28 0.81 -16.24
N TRP A 288 13.57 0.98 -15.12
CA TRP A 288 13.64 2.19 -14.31
C TRP A 288 15.06 2.49 -13.80
N VAL A 289 15.75 1.48 -13.26
CA VAL A 289 17.11 1.66 -12.71
C VAL A 289 18.13 1.95 -13.80
N VAL A 290 18.06 1.28 -14.95
CA VAL A 290 18.94 1.56 -16.09
C VAL A 290 18.77 3.00 -16.54
N ARG A 291 17.52 3.48 -16.67
CA ARG A 291 17.25 4.88 -16.99
C ARG A 291 17.77 5.83 -15.92
N CYS A 292 17.53 5.57 -14.63
CA CYS A 292 17.98 6.46 -13.56
C CYS A 292 19.50 6.58 -13.56
N LYS A 293 20.21 5.45 -13.66
CA LYS A 293 21.67 5.46 -13.73
C LYS A 293 22.13 6.33 -14.90
N TRP A 294 21.59 6.09 -16.09
CA TRP A 294 22.03 6.82 -17.28
C TRP A 294 21.70 8.33 -17.22
N VAL A 295 20.45 8.69 -16.93
CA VAL A 295 20.00 10.10 -16.96
C VAL A 295 20.53 10.91 -15.78
N ILE A 296 20.69 10.29 -14.60
CA ILE A 296 21.03 11.01 -13.36
C ILE A 296 22.51 10.87 -13.03
N ASP A 297 23.05 9.64 -13.02
CA ASP A 297 24.43 9.40 -12.59
C ASP A 297 25.42 9.64 -13.73
N ASP A 298 25.06 9.21 -14.95
CA ASP A 298 25.92 9.29 -16.14
C ASP A 298 25.56 10.52 -17.02
N GLU A 299 24.74 11.45 -16.50
CA GLU A 299 24.34 12.72 -17.14
C GLU A 299 23.85 12.59 -18.59
N ALA A 300 23.18 11.48 -18.90
CA ALA A 300 22.69 11.13 -20.24
C ALA A 300 23.78 11.05 -21.33
N ASP A 301 25.04 10.77 -20.95
CA ASP A 301 26.13 10.53 -21.90
C ASP A 301 25.81 9.32 -22.80
N PRO A 302 25.68 9.50 -24.13
CA PRO A 302 25.37 8.41 -25.05
C PRO A 302 26.40 7.28 -25.04
N THR A 303 27.66 7.56 -24.71
CA THR A 303 28.75 6.57 -24.69
C THR A 303 28.68 5.64 -23.48
N LEU A 304 28.01 6.08 -22.41
CA LEU A 304 27.81 5.33 -21.18
C LEU A 304 26.50 4.54 -21.17
N TYR A 305 25.67 4.70 -22.22
CA TYR A 305 24.43 3.95 -22.32
C TYR A 305 24.73 2.45 -22.49
N PRO A 306 24.13 1.57 -21.66
CA PRO A 306 24.52 0.16 -21.67
C PRO A 306 24.15 -0.53 -22.99
N SER A 307 25.06 -1.36 -23.48
CA SER A 307 24.84 -2.14 -24.70
C SER A 307 23.76 -3.24 -24.50
N VAL A 308 23.15 -3.70 -25.60
CA VAL A 308 22.16 -4.79 -25.58
C VAL A 308 22.68 -6.06 -24.89
N PRO A 309 23.93 -6.54 -25.14
CA PRO A 309 24.49 -7.68 -24.40
C PRO A 309 24.63 -7.41 -22.90
N GLU A 310 25.04 -6.20 -22.52
CA GLU A 310 25.18 -5.83 -21.12
C GLU A 310 23.82 -5.86 -20.40
N ILE A 311 22.78 -5.27 -21.00
CA ILE A 311 21.43 -5.23 -20.42
C ILE A 311 20.83 -6.63 -20.32
N THR A 312 21.04 -7.45 -21.35
CA THR A 312 20.66 -8.87 -21.34
C THR A 312 21.32 -9.60 -20.17
N ASN A 313 22.62 -9.39 -19.95
CA ASN A 313 23.35 -9.98 -18.83
C ASN A 313 22.87 -9.45 -17.47
N ARG A 314 22.57 -8.15 -17.35
CA ARG A 314 22.01 -7.55 -16.13
C ARG A 314 20.65 -8.17 -15.81
N TRP A 315 19.79 -8.36 -16.80
CA TRP A 315 18.48 -9.00 -16.63
C TRP A 315 18.61 -10.48 -16.21
N TRP A 316 19.44 -11.26 -16.89
CA TRP A 316 19.70 -12.65 -16.50
C TRP A 316 20.30 -12.76 -15.10
N LYS A 317 21.23 -11.88 -14.74
CA LYS A 317 21.80 -11.83 -13.38
C LYS A 317 20.70 -11.57 -12.35
N MET A 318 19.82 -10.60 -12.60
CA MET A 318 18.70 -10.27 -11.74
C MET A 318 17.74 -11.46 -11.54
N ILE A 319 17.32 -12.13 -12.61
CA ILE A 319 16.41 -13.29 -12.53
C ILE A 319 17.10 -14.49 -11.85
N ASN A 320 18.36 -14.80 -12.18
CA ASN A 320 19.10 -15.87 -11.50
C ASN A 320 19.25 -15.59 -10.00
N SER A 321 19.54 -14.35 -9.61
CA SER A 321 19.57 -13.99 -8.18
C SER A 321 18.24 -14.22 -7.47
N LYS A 322 17.10 -14.17 -8.18
CA LYS A 322 15.79 -14.52 -7.61
C LYS A 322 15.62 -16.02 -7.42
N LEU A 323 16.02 -16.81 -8.39
CA LEU A 323 16.08 -18.26 -8.24
C LEU A 323 16.97 -18.64 -7.06
N ASP A 324 18.18 -18.08 -6.97
CA ASP A 324 19.12 -18.36 -5.87
C ASP A 324 18.51 -18.03 -4.50
N MET A 325 17.85 -16.86 -4.38
CA MET A 325 17.16 -16.47 -3.15
C MET A 325 16.00 -17.39 -2.81
N ASP A 326 15.23 -17.85 -3.79
CA ASP A 326 14.12 -18.79 -3.58
C ASP A 326 14.64 -20.15 -3.08
N LEU A 327 15.73 -20.66 -3.67
CA LEU A 327 16.37 -21.92 -3.27
C LEU A 327 16.96 -21.82 -1.85
N LEU A 328 17.60 -20.69 -1.53
CA LEU A 328 18.14 -20.45 -0.19
C LEU A 328 17.02 -20.35 0.85
N THR A 329 15.96 -19.61 0.55
CA THR A 329 14.86 -19.37 1.49
C THR A 329 13.87 -20.53 1.57
N SER A 330 14.03 -21.58 0.76
CA SER A 330 13.27 -22.83 0.92
C SER A 330 13.85 -23.78 1.96
N ASP A 331 15.00 -23.43 2.57
CA ASP A 331 15.62 -24.21 3.65
C ASP A 331 14.80 -24.14 4.94
N LYS A 332 13.98 -25.17 5.17
CA LYS A 332 13.19 -25.33 6.40
C LYS A 332 14.05 -25.49 7.65
N LYS A 333 15.25 -26.07 7.55
CA LYS A 333 16.13 -26.22 8.72
C LYS A 333 16.63 -24.86 9.19
N ARG A 334 16.91 -23.96 8.24
CA ARG A 334 17.43 -22.62 8.52
C ARG A 334 16.36 -21.59 8.86
N TYR A 335 15.20 -21.64 8.20
CA TYR A 335 14.17 -20.60 8.29
C TYR A 335 12.85 -21.05 8.92
N ASP A 336 12.69 -22.35 9.23
CA ASP A 336 11.53 -22.93 9.91
C ASP A 336 10.19 -22.43 9.31
N THR A 337 9.33 -21.78 10.10
CA THR A 337 8.02 -21.26 9.68
C THR A 337 8.09 -20.13 8.64
N LYS A 338 9.26 -19.50 8.45
CA LYS A 338 9.48 -18.44 7.45
C LYS A 338 9.98 -18.96 6.11
N ALA A 339 10.27 -20.26 5.99
CA ALA A 339 10.76 -20.85 4.76
C ALA A 339 9.68 -20.84 3.67
N ILE A 340 10.08 -20.54 2.43
CA ILE A 340 9.19 -20.72 1.28
C ILE A 340 8.99 -22.22 1.05
N ALA A 341 7.76 -22.65 0.79
CA ALA A 341 7.49 -24.05 0.50
C ALA A 341 8.29 -24.52 -0.73
N ALA A 342 9.12 -25.55 -0.57
CA ALA A 342 9.91 -26.12 -1.67
C ALA A 342 9.05 -26.52 -2.87
N ALA A 343 7.82 -27.00 -2.64
CA ALA A 343 6.85 -27.31 -3.69
C ALA A 343 6.46 -26.06 -4.53
N LEU A 344 6.31 -24.90 -3.89
CA LEU A 344 6.01 -23.65 -4.59
C LEU A 344 7.22 -23.15 -5.39
N VAL A 345 8.44 -23.27 -4.83
CA VAL A 345 9.67 -22.94 -5.57
C VAL A 345 9.82 -23.86 -6.78
N LYS A 346 9.55 -25.15 -6.61
CA LYS A 346 9.53 -26.12 -7.70
C LYS A 346 8.53 -25.70 -8.79
N ASP A 347 7.26 -25.50 -8.44
CA ASP A 347 6.22 -25.07 -9.38
C ASP A 347 6.57 -23.73 -10.05
N THR A 348 7.25 -22.80 -9.37
CA THR A 348 7.67 -21.52 -9.98
C THR A 348 8.69 -21.74 -11.11
N TRP A 349 9.75 -22.51 -10.86
CA TRP A 349 10.93 -22.58 -11.72
C TRP A 349 11.02 -23.85 -12.59
N GLU A 350 10.03 -24.73 -12.48
CA GLU A 350 9.98 -25.98 -13.25
C GLU A 350 10.05 -25.74 -14.77
N GLY A 351 10.84 -26.55 -15.47
CA GLY A 351 11.02 -26.46 -16.92
C GLY A 351 11.92 -25.31 -17.40
N LEU A 352 12.53 -24.54 -16.49
CA LEU A 352 13.36 -23.38 -16.84
C LEU A 352 14.87 -23.57 -16.65
N LEU A 353 15.40 -24.77 -16.38
CA LEU A 353 16.85 -25.03 -16.21
C LEU A 353 17.45 -25.84 -17.38
N GLU A 354 18.63 -25.42 -17.87
CA GLU A 354 19.18 -25.75 -19.22
C GLU A 354 19.64 -27.22 -19.38
N ASP A 355 20.12 -27.88 -18.32
CA ASP A 355 20.83 -29.17 -18.44
C ASP A 355 20.16 -30.35 -17.72
N GLY A 356 18.86 -30.27 -17.38
CA GLY A 356 18.22 -31.31 -16.57
C GLY A 356 18.86 -31.48 -15.19
N ALA A 357 19.71 -30.54 -14.75
CA ALA A 357 20.05 -30.33 -13.35
C ALA A 357 18.71 -30.22 -12.62
N THR A 358 18.32 -31.32 -11.97
CA THR A 358 16.97 -31.43 -11.45
C THR A 358 16.82 -30.30 -10.46
N LEU A 359 15.82 -29.44 -10.68
CA LEU A 359 15.41 -28.44 -9.69
C LEU A 359 15.31 -29.07 -8.29
N GLY A 360 15.00 -30.38 -8.22
CA GLY A 360 15.18 -31.25 -7.06
C GLY A 360 16.58 -31.19 -6.41
N LYS A 361 17.67 -31.45 -7.13
CA LYS A 361 19.05 -31.33 -6.60
C LYS A 361 19.34 -29.92 -6.09
N SER A 362 18.91 -28.88 -6.82
CA SER A 362 19.10 -27.49 -6.39
C SER A 362 18.32 -27.16 -5.11
N LEU A 363 17.13 -27.73 -4.96
CA LEU A 363 16.31 -27.62 -3.75
C LEU A 363 16.88 -28.43 -2.58
N GLU A 364 17.47 -29.60 -2.84
CA GLU A 364 18.12 -30.44 -1.82
C GLU A 364 19.36 -29.76 -1.22
N CYS A 365 20.18 -29.12 -2.06
CA CYS A 365 21.40 -28.44 -1.61
C CYS A 365 21.20 -26.95 -1.31
N HIS A 366 19.98 -26.42 -1.47
CA HIS A 366 19.64 -25.00 -1.31
C HIS A 366 20.55 -24.04 -2.09
N ARG A 367 21.05 -24.49 -3.25
CA ARG A 367 21.97 -23.76 -4.11
C ARG A 367 21.60 -24.00 -5.55
N ASN A 368 21.79 -22.99 -6.38
CA ASN A 368 21.58 -23.13 -7.80
C ASN A 368 22.74 -23.90 -8.42
N VAL A 369 22.44 -25.07 -8.97
CA VAL A 369 23.42 -25.95 -9.66
C VAL A 369 23.28 -25.84 -11.18
N GLY A 370 22.40 -24.97 -11.68
CA GLY A 370 22.14 -24.81 -13.11
C GLY A 370 22.05 -23.35 -13.57
N VAL A 371 21.75 -23.17 -14.84
CA VAL A 371 21.48 -21.86 -15.46
C VAL A 371 20.10 -21.89 -16.07
N LEU A 372 19.40 -20.76 -16.03
CA LEU A 372 18.09 -20.64 -16.66
C LEU A 372 18.18 -20.77 -18.19
N VAL A 373 17.26 -21.54 -18.77
CA VAL A 373 17.19 -21.85 -20.20
C VAL A 373 16.94 -20.58 -21.01
N GLY A 374 17.74 -20.39 -22.06
CA GLY A 374 17.61 -19.25 -22.98
C GLY A 374 18.78 -18.27 -22.88
N ARG A 375 19.69 -18.48 -21.91
CA ARG A 375 21.01 -17.84 -21.93
C ARG A 375 21.89 -18.42 -23.04
N GLY A 376 21.69 -19.70 -23.40
CA GLY A 376 22.53 -20.44 -24.34
C GLY A 376 22.54 -19.98 -25.80
N LEU A 377 21.63 -19.08 -26.23
CA LEU A 377 21.61 -18.56 -27.61
C LEU A 377 22.45 -17.28 -27.81
N ALA A 378 22.82 -16.56 -26.74
CA ALA A 378 23.45 -15.24 -26.87
C ALA A 378 24.89 -15.13 -26.37
N ALA A 379 25.43 -16.12 -25.64
CA ALA A 379 26.82 -16.04 -25.16
C ALA A 379 27.38 -17.41 -24.74
N ARG A 380 27.78 -18.25 -25.70
CA ARG A 380 28.80 -19.26 -25.40
C ARG A 380 30.17 -18.59 -25.52
N ARG A 381 30.72 -18.16 -24.39
CA ARG A 381 32.16 -17.89 -24.28
C ARG A 381 32.87 -19.25 -24.49
N PRO A 382 33.87 -19.37 -25.38
CA PRO A 382 34.62 -20.62 -25.49
C PRO A 382 35.23 -20.96 -24.14
N PRO A 383 35.27 -22.24 -23.72
CA PRO A 383 36.00 -22.63 -22.54
C PRO A 383 37.46 -22.22 -22.74
N GLY A 384 37.94 -21.31 -21.88
CA GLY A 384 39.34 -20.89 -21.86
C GLY A 384 40.20 -22.12 -21.60
N ARG A 385 41.02 -22.49 -22.58
CA ARG A 385 42.08 -23.48 -22.46
C ARG A 385 43.10 -22.95 -21.43
N ASN A 386 43.41 -23.78 -20.45
CA ASN A 386 44.50 -23.61 -19.50
C ASN A 386 45.76 -23.00 -20.15
N ARG A 387 46.28 -21.94 -19.53
CA ARG A 387 47.72 -21.75 -19.31
C ARG A 387 47.92 -21.07 -17.97
#